data_AF-A0A952RM89-F1
#
_entry.id   AF-A0A952RM89-F1
#
_cell.length_a   1.000
_cell.length_b   1.000
_cell.length_c   1.000
_cell.angle_alpha   90.00
_cell.angle_beta   90.00
_cell.angle_gamma   90.00
#
_symmetry.space_group_name_H-M   'P 1'
#
loop_
_entity.id
_entity.type
_entity.pdbx_description
1 polymer ?
#
loop_
_entity_poly.entity_id
_entity_poly.type
_entity_poly.pdbx_seq_one_letter_code
_entity_poly.pdbx_strand_id
1 'polypeptide(L)'
;MNKSPESQPTPERQPGRDFTDPRRPLGQGVIERADPFGGDMTEGVYGRANVSADIGHGVAERAKAVSVLRKAEELMASGNPDGGTEDGRRRAIELACGRCGVDVDEYDRIVARDEELMALQTNVMEAARTHRVHF
;
A
#
# COMPACT_ATOMS: atom_id res chain seq x y z
N MET A 1 -2.87 -53.71 26.91
CA MET A 1 -1.74 -52.78 27.11
C MET A 1 -1.82 -51.74 26.01
N ASN A 2 -2.44 -50.60 26.27
CA ASN A 2 -2.63 -49.53 25.29
C ASN A 2 -1.39 -48.63 25.29
N LYS A 3 -0.71 -48.53 24.14
CA LYS A 3 0.39 -47.60 23.93
C LYS A 3 -0.19 -46.20 23.70
N SER A 4 0.20 -45.25 24.55
CA SER A 4 -0.04 -43.82 24.34
C SER A 4 0.60 -43.36 23.03
N PRO A 5 -0.03 -42.45 22.26
CA PRO A 5 0.62 -41.85 21.10
C PRO A 5 1.72 -40.90 21.57
N GLU A 6 2.91 -41.08 21.00
CA GLU A 6 4.09 -40.25 21.23
C GLU A 6 3.79 -38.80 20.81
N SER A 7 3.85 -37.87 21.77
CA SER A 7 3.77 -36.44 21.53
C SER A 7 4.94 -36.00 20.65
N GLN A 8 4.64 -35.45 19.46
CA GLN A 8 5.64 -34.80 18.63
C GLN A 8 6.29 -33.64 19.40
N PRO A 9 7.62 -33.42 19.28
CA PRO A 9 8.26 -32.27 19.90
C PRO A 9 7.74 -30.98 19.26
N THR A 10 7.21 -30.08 20.09
CA THR A 10 6.82 -28.73 19.69
C THR A 10 8.04 -28.01 19.11
N PRO A 11 7.96 -27.39 17.90
CA PRO A 11 9.05 -26.58 17.40
C PRO A 11 9.38 -25.47 18.41
N GLU A 12 10.65 -25.32 18.75
CA GLU A 12 11.13 -24.25 19.63
C GLU A 12 10.64 -22.91 19.09
N ARG A 13 9.74 -22.26 19.83
CA ARG A 13 9.32 -20.89 19.51
C ARG A 13 10.56 -20.01 19.66
N GLN A 14 11.12 -19.57 18.53
CA GLN A 14 12.09 -18.48 18.55
C GLN A 14 11.44 -17.31 19.30
N PRO A 15 12.13 -16.70 20.28
CA PRO A 15 11.57 -15.58 21.03
C PRO A 15 11.16 -14.47 20.05
N GLY A 16 9.88 -14.10 20.09
CA GLY A 16 9.36 -12.98 19.32
C GLY A 16 10.12 -11.69 19.65
N ARG A 17 10.21 -10.80 18.65
CA ARG A 17 11.04 -9.58 18.68
C ARG A 17 10.67 -8.64 19.83
N ASP A 18 11.69 -8.07 20.45
CA ASP A 18 11.53 -6.97 21.40
C ASP A 18 11.34 -5.65 20.62
N PHE A 19 10.23 -4.95 20.88
CA PHE A 19 9.88 -3.67 20.25
C PHE A 19 10.67 -2.48 20.83
N THR A 20 11.56 -2.75 21.78
CA THR A 20 12.23 -1.72 22.58
C THR A 20 13.68 -1.44 22.18
N ASP A 21 14.26 -2.09 21.16
CA ASP A 21 15.62 -1.78 20.69
C ASP A 21 15.64 -0.81 19.48
N PRO A 22 15.87 0.50 19.69
CA PRO A 22 15.88 1.52 18.63
C PRO A 22 17.10 1.43 17.69
N ARG A 23 18.10 0.58 17.98
CA ARG A 23 19.33 0.47 17.17
C ARG A 23 19.15 -0.41 15.93
N ARG A 24 18.01 -1.09 15.80
CA ARG A 24 17.69 -1.93 14.65
C ARG A 24 16.55 -1.29 13.85
N PRO A 25 16.78 -0.80 12.62
CA PRO A 25 15.73 -0.27 11.76
C PRO A 25 14.57 -1.25 11.63
N LEU A 26 13.35 -0.73 11.76
CA LEU A 26 12.13 -1.49 11.51
C LEU A 26 12.22 -2.12 10.11
N GLY A 27 11.98 -3.43 10.03
CA GLY A 27 11.99 -4.16 8.76
C GLY A 27 13.35 -4.75 8.32
N GLN A 28 14.46 -4.51 9.03
CA GLN A 28 15.74 -5.13 8.66
C GLN A 28 15.73 -6.66 8.95
N GLY A 29 15.89 -7.46 7.89
CA GLY A 29 15.80 -8.93 7.93
C GLY A 29 14.41 -9.51 7.68
N VAL A 30 13.45 -8.71 7.18
CA VAL A 30 12.13 -9.20 6.71
C VAL A 30 12.16 -9.56 5.22
N ILE A 31 13.17 -9.08 4.49
CA ILE A 31 13.38 -9.32 3.06
C ILE A 31 14.69 -10.09 2.87
N GLU A 32 14.86 -11.21 3.58
CA GLU A 32 15.91 -12.16 3.24
C GLU A 32 15.29 -13.25 2.36
N ARG A 33 15.54 -13.12 1.05
CA ARG A 33 15.21 -14.08 -0.02
C ARG A 33 13.72 -14.37 -0.22
N ALA A 34 12.99 -13.42 -0.79
CA ALA A 34 12.00 -13.82 -1.77
C ALA A 34 12.77 -14.25 -3.03
N ASP A 35 13.01 -15.55 -3.19
CA ASP A 35 13.48 -16.10 -4.46
C ASP A 35 12.50 -15.64 -5.56
N PRO A 36 12.95 -15.13 -6.73
CA PRO A 36 12.04 -14.72 -7.80
C PRO A 36 11.17 -15.87 -8.32
N PHE A 37 11.48 -17.13 -7.94
CA PHE A 37 10.77 -18.34 -8.33
C PHE A 37 10.52 -19.35 -7.20
N GLY A 38 10.64 -18.97 -5.92
CA GLY A 38 10.78 -19.95 -4.83
C GLY A 38 9.79 -19.80 -3.68
N GLY A 39 8.82 -20.71 -3.63
CA GLY A 39 8.15 -21.12 -2.40
C GLY A 39 8.16 -22.65 -2.34
N ASP A 40 8.52 -23.21 -1.19
CA ASP A 40 8.54 -24.65 -0.90
C ASP A 40 7.17 -25.29 -1.21
N MET A 41 7.16 -26.44 -1.90
CA MET A 41 5.93 -27.17 -2.21
C MET A 41 5.27 -27.82 -0.97
N THR A 42 5.97 -27.88 0.16
CA THR A 42 5.54 -28.59 1.37
C THR A 42 5.14 -27.70 2.55
N GLU A 43 5.46 -26.39 2.54
CA GLU A 43 4.93 -25.44 3.52
C GLU A 43 3.50 -25.00 3.17
N GLY A 44 2.56 -25.92 3.37
CA GLY A 44 1.15 -25.71 3.16
C GLY A 44 0.38 -25.26 4.40
N VAL A 45 0.78 -24.19 5.13
CA VAL A 45 -0.13 -23.52 6.09
C VAL A 45 0.24 -22.04 6.28
N TYR A 46 -0.01 -21.19 5.28
CA TYR A 46 -0.49 -19.80 5.43
C TYR A 46 -0.83 -19.30 4.01
N GLY A 47 -2.07 -19.56 3.58
CA GLY A 47 -2.73 -18.77 2.53
C GLY A 47 -2.20 -18.92 1.11
N ARG A 48 -2.04 -20.16 0.61
CA ARG A 48 -1.95 -20.39 -0.85
C ARG A 48 -3.30 -20.04 -1.47
N ALA A 49 -3.45 -18.81 -1.96
CA ALA A 49 -4.60 -18.41 -2.74
C ALA A 49 -4.59 -19.19 -4.07
N ASN A 50 -5.49 -20.16 -4.18
CA ASN A 50 -5.79 -20.83 -5.43
C ASN A 50 -6.40 -19.79 -6.40
N VAL A 51 -5.81 -19.66 -7.59
CA VAL A 51 -6.32 -18.86 -8.72
C VAL A 51 -6.41 -17.35 -8.43
N SER A 52 -5.26 -16.70 -8.24
CA SER A 52 -5.14 -15.25 -8.26
C SER A 52 -3.78 -14.83 -8.78
N ALA A 53 -3.55 -15.08 -10.06
CA ALA A 53 -2.32 -14.71 -10.77
C ALA A 53 -2.18 -13.19 -11.05
N ASP A 54 -2.98 -12.33 -10.42
CA ASP A 54 -2.92 -10.86 -10.56
C ASP A 54 -2.77 -10.08 -9.23
N ILE A 55 -2.75 -10.75 -8.08
CA ILE A 55 -2.79 -10.06 -6.76
C ILE A 55 -1.40 -9.54 -6.31
N GLY A 56 -0.32 -9.94 -6.99
CA GLY A 56 1.05 -9.48 -6.70
C GLY A 56 1.48 -8.19 -7.40
N HIS A 57 0.79 -7.77 -8.46
CA HIS A 57 1.16 -6.59 -9.25
C HIS A 57 0.37 -5.31 -8.90
N GLY A 58 -0.75 -5.42 -8.17
CA GLY A 58 -1.59 -4.26 -7.84
C GLY A 58 -1.23 -3.50 -6.55
N VAL A 59 -0.61 -4.13 -5.53
CA VAL A 59 -0.42 -3.48 -4.22
C VAL A 59 0.54 -2.31 -4.29
N ALA A 60 1.67 -2.47 -5.00
CA ALA A 60 2.65 -1.40 -5.16
C ALA A 60 2.10 -0.25 -6.02
N GLU A 61 1.36 -0.57 -7.09
CA GLU A 61 0.70 0.41 -7.95
C GLU A 61 -0.37 1.19 -7.17
N ARG A 62 -1.20 0.50 -6.40
CA ARG A 62 -2.17 1.12 -5.50
C ARG A 62 -1.50 2.03 -4.47
N ALA A 63 -0.40 1.58 -3.88
CA ALA A 63 0.36 2.39 -2.92
C ALA A 63 0.86 3.69 -3.57
N LYS A 64 1.40 3.64 -4.79
CA LYS A 64 1.79 4.84 -5.56
C LYS A 64 0.62 5.81 -5.72
N ALA A 65 -0.53 5.32 -6.20
CA ALA A 65 -1.71 6.16 -6.43
C ALA A 65 -2.25 6.76 -5.13
N VAL A 66 -2.31 6.00 -4.03
CA VAL A 66 -2.71 6.49 -2.71
C VAL A 66 -1.75 7.55 -2.19
N SER A 67 -0.43 7.37 -2.36
CA SER A 67 0.56 8.37 -1.98
C SER A 67 0.38 9.68 -2.75
N VAL A 68 0.14 9.60 -4.07
CA VAL A 68 -0.16 10.77 -4.90
C VAL A 68 -1.43 11.47 -4.43
N LEU A 69 -2.51 10.73 -4.19
CA LEU A 69 -3.79 11.30 -3.74
C LEU A 69 -3.67 12.02 -2.40
N ARG A 70 -3.01 11.42 -1.41
CA ARG A 70 -2.73 12.08 -0.13
C ARG A 70 -1.89 13.34 -0.31
N LYS A 71 -0.89 13.30 -1.20
CA LYS A 71 -0.05 14.47 -1.42
C LYS A 71 -0.81 15.59 -2.14
N ALA A 72 -1.69 15.26 -3.07
CA ALA A 72 -2.55 16.22 -3.73
C ALA A 72 -3.51 16.88 -2.74
N GLU A 73 -4.11 16.11 -1.84
CA GLU A 73 -4.96 16.62 -0.75
C GLU A 73 -4.21 17.64 0.11
N GLU A 74 -2.99 17.33 0.56
CA GLU A 74 -2.15 18.27 1.32
C GLU A 74 -1.86 19.57 0.56
N LEU A 75 -1.54 19.46 -0.74
CA LEU A 75 -1.26 20.62 -1.58
C LEU A 75 -2.51 21.51 -1.72
N MET A 76 -3.68 20.91 -1.94
CA MET A 76 -4.94 21.63 -2.04
C MET A 76 -5.36 22.26 -0.70
N ALA A 77 -5.14 21.56 0.42
CA ALA A 77 -5.38 22.09 1.76
C ALA A 77 -4.51 23.32 2.08
N SER A 78 -3.31 23.41 1.51
CA SER A 78 -2.46 24.60 1.61
C SER A 78 -2.94 25.79 0.77
N GLY A 79 -3.97 25.61 -0.04
CA GLY A 79 -4.52 26.64 -0.94
C GLY A 79 -3.71 26.87 -2.21
N ASN A 80 -2.64 26.10 -2.45
CA ASN A 80 -1.81 26.19 -3.63
C ASN A 80 -1.37 24.80 -4.12
N PRO A 81 -2.07 24.21 -5.10
CA PRO A 81 -3.08 24.82 -5.99
C PRO A 81 -4.51 24.84 -5.40
N ASP A 82 -5.39 25.63 -6.02
CA ASP A 82 -6.78 25.83 -5.58
C ASP A 82 -7.69 24.62 -5.87
N GLY A 83 -7.96 23.81 -4.85
CA GLY A 83 -8.81 22.63 -4.93
C GLY A 83 -10.30 22.89 -5.24
N GLY A 84 -10.77 24.14 -5.16
CA GLY A 84 -12.14 24.50 -5.56
C GLY A 84 -12.36 24.43 -7.08
N THR A 85 -11.30 24.62 -7.86
CA THR A 85 -11.35 24.62 -9.33
C THR A 85 -10.92 23.28 -9.91
N GLU A 86 -11.45 22.92 -11.08
CA GLU A 86 -11.02 21.69 -11.78
C GLU A 86 -9.55 21.74 -12.19
N ASP A 87 -9.10 22.86 -12.76
CA ASP A 87 -7.70 23.09 -13.13
C ASP A 87 -6.77 22.99 -11.91
N GLY A 88 -7.16 23.58 -10.77
CA GLY A 88 -6.37 23.51 -9.55
C GLY A 88 -6.28 22.09 -9.00
N ARG A 89 -7.35 21.30 -9.08
CA ARG A 89 -7.33 19.87 -8.72
C ARG A 89 -6.44 19.05 -9.64
N ARG A 90 -6.53 19.24 -10.97
CA ARG A 90 -5.62 18.55 -11.90
C ARG A 90 -4.16 18.94 -11.65
N ARG A 91 -3.91 20.24 -11.41
CA ARG A 91 -2.57 20.73 -11.07
C ARG A 91 -2.03 20.14 -9.77
N ALA A 92 -2.89 19.89 -8.78
CA ALA A 92 -2.51 19.24 -7.53
C ALA A 92 -1.97 17.83 -7.78
N ILE A 93 -2.67 17.06 -8.62
CA ILE A 93 -2.27 15.71 -9.01
C ILE A 93 -0.93 15.72 -9.74
N GLU A 94 -0.75 16.59 -10.74
CA GLU A 94 0.52 16.69 -11.48
C GLU A 94 1.71 16.99 -10.55
N LEU A 95 1.54 17.94 -9.63
CA LEU A 95 2.58 18.29 -8.66
C LEU A 95 2.83 17.15 -7.65
N ALA A 96 1.79 16.46 -7.22
CA ALA A 96 1.89 15.31 -6.34
C ALA A 96 2.63 14.15 -7.02
N CYS A 97 2.29 13.83 -8.27
CA CYS A 97 3.01 12.87 -9.12
C CYS A 97 4.52 13.18 -9.16
N GLY A 98 4.88 14.42 -9.50
CA GLY A 98 6.28 14.86 -9.52
C GLY A 98 7.00 14.71 -8.17
N ARG A 99 6.31 14.93 -7.04
CA ARG A 99 6.88 14.74 -5.69
C ARG A 99 7.00 13.29 -5.26
N CYS A 100 6.11 12.43 -5.72
CA CYS A 100 6.11 11.01 -5.43
C CYS A 100 6.99 10.20 -6.40
N GLY A 101 7.55 10.84 -7.43
CA GLY A 101 8.34 10.15 -8.46
C GLY A 101 7.49 9.24 -9.34
N VAL A 102 6.22 9.60 -9.56
CA VAL A 102 5.26 8.85 -10.38
C VAL A 102 4.95 9.70 -11.61
N ASP A 103 4.97 9.09 -12.79
CA ASP A 103 4.56 9.77 -14.02
C ASP A 103 3.03 9.98 -14.04
N VAL A 104 2.55 11.09 -14.62
CA VAL A 104 1.11 11.39 -14.60
C VAL A 104 0.31 10.40 -15.44
N ASP A 105 0.85 9.93 -16.56
CA ASP A 105 0.20 8.94 -17.42
C ASP A 105 0.27 7.55 -16.78
N GLU A 106 1.29 7.26 -15.98
CA GLU A 106 1.33 6.08 -15.12
C GLU A 106 0.22 6.14 -14.06
N TYR A 107 0.10 7.25 -13.34
CA TYR A 107 -0.96 7.45 -12.35
C TYR A 107 -2.36 7.29 -12.98
N ASP A 108 -2.62 7.96 -14.10
CA ASP A 108 -3.92 7.90 -14.77
C ASP A 108 -4.26 6.46 -15.20
N ARG A 109 -3.27 5.67 -15.66
CA ARG A 109 -3.45 4.25 -15.98
C ARG A 109 -3.74 3.38 -14.75
N ILE A 110 -3.07 3.64 -13.62
CA ILE A 110 -3.30 2.90 -12.37
C ILE A 110 -4.72 3.15 -11.87
N VAL A 111 -5.13 4.41 -11.81
CA VAL A 111 -6.46 4.78 -11.32
C VAL A 111 -7.55 4.23 -12.24
N ALA A 112 -7.42 4.35 -13.56
CA ALA A 112 -8.44 3.88 -14.50
C ALA A 112 -8.71 2.35 -14.45
N ARG A 113 -7.77 1.57 -13.89
CA ARG A 113 -7.88 0.11 -13.77
C ARG A 113 -8.45 -0.35 -12.43
N ASP A 114 -8.63 0.55 -11.46
CA ASP A 114 -9.04 0.24 -10.09
C ASP A 114 -10.22 1.11 -9.66
N GLU A 115 -11.40 0.49 -9.56
CA GLU A 115 -12.66 1.18 -9.20
C GLU A 115 -12.60 1.83 -7.82
N GLU A 116 -11.89 1.24 -6.86
CA GLU A 116 -11.76 1.81 -5.52
C GLU A 116 -10.86 3.05 -5.55
N LEU A 117 -9.81 3.05 -6.36
CA LEU A 117 -8.98 4.25 -6.55
C LEU A 117 -9.71 5.36 -7.30
N MET A 118 -10.54 5.03 -8.29
CA MET A 118 -11.41 6.02 -8.95
C MET A 118 -12.37 6.67 -7.95
N ALA A 119 -13.00 5.86 -7.10
CA ALA A 119 -13.89 6.35 -6.05
C ALA A 119 -13.12 7.21 -5.04
N LEU A 120 -11.93 6.78 -4.61
CA LEU A 120 -11.09 7.52 -3.69
C LEU A 120 -10.65 8.87 -4.27
N GLN A 121 -10.21 8.89 -5.53
CA GLN A 121 -9.86 10.13 -6.22
C GLN A 121 -11.05 11.09 -6.23
N THR A 122 -12.23 10.59 -6.60
CA THR A 122 -13.45 11.40 -6.61
C THR A 122 -13.71 12.01 -5.23
N ASN A 123 -13.64 11.22 -4.17
CA ASN A 123 -13.85 11.69 -2.80
C ASN A 123 -12.83 12.76 -2.37
N VAL A 124 -11.55 12.59 -2.69
CA VAL A 124 -10.50 13.58 -2.40
C VAL A 124 -10.77 14.89 -3.15
N MET A 125 -11.17 14.80 -4.42
CA MET A 125 -11.48 15.96 -5.25
C MET A 125 -12.73 16.69 -4.76
N GLU A 126 -13.77 15.98 -4.33
CA GLU A 126 -14.97 16.56 -3.72
C GLU A 126 -14.66 17.23 -2.37
N ALA A 127 -13.89 16.57 -1.51
CA ALA A 127 -13.50 17.12 -0.22
C ALA A 127 -12.74 18.44 -0.39
N ALA A 128 -11.87 18.54 -1.39
CA ALA A 128 -11.14 19.76 -1.71
C ALA A 128 -12.04 20.94 -2.11
N ARG A 129 -13.25 20.69 -2.67
CA ARG A 129 -14.23 21.75 -2.97
C ARG A 129 -14.78 22.39 -1.69
N THR A 130 -14.98 21.58 -0.66
CA THR A 130 -15.68 21.98 0.57
C THR A 130 -14.77 22.64 1.61
N HIS A 131 -13.46 22.35 1.59
CA HIS A 131 -12.49 22.88 2.56
C HIS A 131 -12.32 24.41 2.55
N ARG A 132 -12.86 25.12 1.56
CA ARG A 132 -12.88 26.59 1.53
C ARG A 132 -14.01 27.25 2.33
N VAL A 133 -14.99 26.50 2.83
CA VAL A 133 -16.18 27.08 3.49
C VAL A 133 -15.97 27.32 4.99
N HIS A 134 -14.82 26.92 5.56
CA HIS A 134 -14.51 27.05 6.99
C HIS A 134 -13.30 27.95 7.26
N PHE A 135 -13.37 29.22 6.86
CA PHE A 135 -12.55 30.31 7.41
C PHE A 135 -13.37 31.58 7.58
#